data_AF-A0A9W8TUT3-F1
#
_entry.id   AF-A0A9W8TUT3-F1
#
_cell.length_a   1.000
_cell.length_b   1.000
_cell.length_c   1.000
_cell.angle_alpha   90.00
_cell.angle_beta   90.00
_cell.angle_gamma   90.00
#
_symmetry.space_group_name_H-M   'P 1'
#
loop_
_entity.id
_entity.type
_entity.pdbx_description
1 polymer ?
#
loop_
_entity_poly.entity_id
_entity_poly.type
_entity_poly.pdbx_seq_one_letter_code
_entity_poly.pdbx_strand_id
1 'polypeptide(L)'
;MWIPFFFFFFGGLSIPVSQALLAHLFSYNITWSATVKEVQRSNFFKEIPKIAKRFWFPLIVSSILIFAIIILSTSLVPIGWRIDGSSWAVIFPLAVVASCHILFPIVLNPWLMVFSY
;
A
#
# COMPACT_ATOMS: atom_id res chain seq x y z
N MET A 1 -16.27 7.20 14.25
CA MET A 1 -14.83 7.31 14.55
C MET A 1 -14.05 7.23 13.24
N TRP A 2 -13.41 8.32 12.80
CA TRP A 2 -12.79 8.42 11.45
C TRP A 2 -11.30 8.05 11.40
N ILE A 3 -10.66 7.96 12.57
CA ILE A 3 -9.21 7.77 12.73
C ILE A 3 -8.66 6.58 11.93
N PRO A 4 -9.30 5.39 11.91
CA PRO A 4 -8.78 4.27 11.12
C PRO A 4 -8.70 4.56 9.62
N PHE A 5 -9.69 5.26 9.06
CA PHE A 5 -9.68 5.64 7.64
C PHE A 5 -8.54 6.60 7.34
N PHE A 6 -8.32 7.60 8.20
CA PHE A 6 -7.20 8.53 8.04
C PHE A 6 -5.84 7.85 8.19
N PHE A 7 -5.71 6.89 9.10
CA PHE A 7 -4.48 6.13 9.28
C PHE A 7 -4.07 5.40 7.99
N PHE A 8 -4.99 4.64 7.39
CA PHE A 8 -4.70 3.93 6.14
C PHE A 8 -4.58 4.89 4.95
N PHE A 9 -5.39 5.94 4.90
CA PHE A 9 -5.33 6.96 3.86
C PHE A 9 -3.96 7.65 3.85
N PHE A 10 -3.58 8.35 4.91
CA PHE A 10 -2.31 9.08 4.97
C PHE A 10 -1.10 8.14 4.97
N GLY A 11 -1.21 6.96 5.58
CA GLY A 11 -0.14 5.96 5.56
C GLY A 11 0.12 5.34 4.17
N GLY A 12 -0.90 5.26 3.31
CA GLY A 12 -0.79 4.69 1.96
C GLY A 12 -0.56 5.70 0.83
N LEU A 13 -0.48 6.99 1.14
CA LEU A 13 -0.35 8.06 0.14
C LEU A 13 1.09 8.31 -0.33
N SER A 14 2.12 7.85 0.38
CA SER A 14 3.49 8.30 0.11
C SER A 14 4.00 7.87 -1.27
N ILE A 15 3.77 6.63 -1.71
CA ILE A 15 4.18 6.18 -3.06
C ILE A 15 3.50 7.00 -4.17
N PRO A 16 2.16 7.16 -4.21
CA PRO A 16 1.51 8.01 -5.22
C PRO A 16 2.00 9.47 -5.21
N VAL A 17 2.23 10.04 -4.03
CA VAL A 17 2.75 11.41 -3.90
C VAL A 17 4.17 11.50 -4.43
N SER A 18 5.04 10.53 -4.10
CA SER A 18 6.39 10.44 -4.66
C SER A 18 6.37 10.28 -6.18
N GLN A 19 5.45 9.49 -6.74
CA GLN A 19 5.29 9.37 -8.19
C GLN A 19 4.91 10.70 -8.84
N ALA A 20 4.00 11.48 -8.23
CA ALA A 20 3.63 12.80 -8.73
C ALA A 20 4.81 13.79 -8.68
N LEU A 21 5.59 13.77 -7.59
CA LEU A 21 6.80 14.60 -7.45
C LEU A 21 7.87 14.22 -8.48
N LEU A 22 8.16 12.94 -8.65
CA LEU A 22 9.12 12.46 -9.64
C LEU A 22 8.66 12.78 -11.07
N ALA A 23 7.37 12.61 -11.36
CA ALA A 23 6.81 12.99 -12.66
C ALA A 23 7.03 14.48 -12.95
N HIS A 24 6.82 15.34 -11.95
CA HIS A 24 7.11 16.77 -12.08
C HIS A 24 8.59 17.05 -12.31
N LEU A 25 9.49 16.42 -11.55
CA LEU A 25 10.95 16.61 -11.68
C LEU A 25 11.49 16.19 -13.04
N PHE A 26 10.93 15.14 -13.64
CA PHE A 26 11.37 14.61 -14.94
C PHE A 26 10.51 15.09 -16.12
N SER A 27 9.63 16.08 -15.91
CA SER A 27 8.70 16.56 -16.94
C SER A 27 7.87 15.44 -17.58
N TYR A 28 7.55 14.39 -16.83
CA TYR A 28 6.68 13.31 -17.26
C TYR A 28 5.23 13.77 -17.15
N ASN A 29 4.52 13.75 -18.28
CA ASN A 29 3.14 14.21 -18.35
C ASN A 29 2.20 13.29 -17.56
N ILE A 30 1.66 13.82 -16.46
CA ILE A 30 0.57 13.21 -15.70
C ILE A 30 -0.65 14.11 -15.74
N THR A 31 -1.84 13.52 -15.69
CA THR A 31 -3.11 14.25 -15.61
C THR A 31 -3.85 13.89 -14.35
N TRP A 32 -4.45 14.90 -13.71
CA TRP A 32 -5.33 14.71 -12.58
C TRP A 32 -6.74 14.43 -13.10
N SER A 33 -7.26 13.24 -12.82
CA SER A 33 -8.65 12.91 -13.13
C SER A 33 -9.58 13.52 -12.09
N ALA A 34 -10.76 13.96 -12.51
CA ALA A 34 -11.80 14.38 -11.56
C ALA A 34 -12.27 13.18 -10.72
N THR A 35 -12.66 13.44 -9.47
CA THR A 35 -13.25 12.42 -8.61
C THR A 35 -14.59 11.99 -9.20
N VAL A 36 -14.77 10.68 -9.41
CA VAL A 36 -16.03 10.11 -9.89
C VAL A 36 -17.07 10.24 -8.77
N LYS A 37 -18.07 11.08 -8.97
CA LYS A 37 -19.14 11.33 -7.99
C LYS A 37 -20.22 10.24 -7.99
N GLU A 38 -20.42 9.61 -9.14
CA GLU A 38 -21.43 8.56 -9.31
C GLU A 38 -20.87 7.19 -8.95
N VAL A 39 -21.53 6.49 -8.03
CA VAL A 39 -21.15 5.13 -7.68
C VAL A 39 -21.55 4.19 -8.81
N GLN A 40 -20.56 3.63 -9.50
CA GLN A 40 -20.81 2.60 -10.51
C GLN A 40 -21.08 1.28 -9.78
N ARG A 41 -22.16 0.57 -10.16
CA ARG A 41 -22.43 -0.77 -9.59
C ARG A 41 -21.25 -1.70 -9.86
N SER A 42 -20.69 -2.25 -8.78
CA SER A 42 -19.62 -3.24 -8.83
C SER A 42 -19.91 -4.35 -7.80
N ASN A 43 -18.99 -5.29 -7.66
CA ASN A 43 -19.04 -6.31 -6.60
C ASN A 43 -17.62 -6.72 -6.20
N PHE A 44 -17.54 -7.55 -5.16
CA PHE A 44 -16.27 -8.00 -4.60
C PHE A 44 -15.28 -8.54 -5.66
N PHE A 45 -15.75 -9.47 -6.51
CA PHE A 45 -14.90 -10.13 -7.52
C PHE A 45 -14.49 -9.21 -8.66
N LYS A 46 -15.26 -8.17 -8.96
CA LYS A 46 -14.90 -7.15 -9.97
C LYS A 46 -13.88 -6.14 -9.44
N GLU A 47 -13.89 -5.84 -8.15
CA GLU A 47 -12.99 -4.83 -7.57
C GLU A 47 -11.57 -5.35 -7.33
N ILE A 48 -11.39 -6.62 -6.95
CA ILE A 48 -10.06 -7.22 -6.76
C ILE A 48 -9.14 -7.04 -7.99
N PRO A 49 -9.51 -7.46 -9.21
CA PRO A 49 -8.65 -7.31 -10.37
C PRO A 49 -8.42 -5.84 -10.75
N LYS A 50 -9.41 -4.95 -10.50
CA LYS A 50 -9.23 -3.50 -10.71
C LYS A 50 -8.20 -2.93 -9.75
N ILE A 51 -8.24 -3.31 -8.48
CA ILE A 51 -7.26 -2.91 -7.47
C ILE A 51 -5.88 -3.43 -7.86
N ALA A 52 -5.76 -4.73 -8.18
CA ALA A 52 -4.50 -5.32 -8.58
C ALA A 52 -3.89 -4.61 -9.79
N LYS A 53 -4.69 -4.26 -10.80
CA LYS A 53 -4.23 -3.53 -11.99
C LYS A 53 -3.85 -2.07 -11.69
N ARG A 54 -4.64 -1.37 -10.87
CA ARG A 54 -4.44 0.06 -10.59
C ARG A 54 -3.31 0.31 -9.59
N PHE A 55 -3.20 -0.54 -8.58
CA PHE A 55 -2.25 -0.41 -7.47
C PHE A 55 -1.11 -1.43 -7.55
N TRP A 56 -0.86 -2.02 -8.73
CA TRP A 56 0.16 -3.05 -8.91
C TRP A 56 1.52 -2.64 -8.36
N PHE A 57 1.95 -1.40 -8.60
CA PHE A 57 3.27 -0.92 -8.19
C PHE A 57 3.40 -0.80 -6.65
N PRO A 58 2.55 -0.04 -5.94
CA PRO A 58 2.54 -0.04 -4.47
C PRO A 58 2.41 -1.44 -3.85
N LEU A 59 1.56 -2.31 -4.44
CA LEU A 59 1.34 -3.66 -3.94
C LEU A 59 2.60 -4.52 -4.04
N ILE A 60 3.29 -4.51 -5.19
CA ILE A 60 4.53 -5.27 -5.39
C ILE A 60 5.63 -4.74 -4.48
N VAL A 61 5.89 -3.43 -4.49
CA VAL A 61 6.97 -2.82 -3.69
C VAL A 61 6.77 -3.13 -2.21
N SER A 62 5.57 -2.91 -1.69
CA SER A 62 5.27 -3.14 -0.28
C SER A 62 5.34 -4.62 0.09
N SER A 63 4.87 -5.51 -0.79
CA SER A 63 4.99 -6.96 -0.57
C SER A 63 6.45 -7.39 -0.51
N ILE A 64 7.30 -6.92 -1.42
CA ILE A 64 8.74 -7.20 -1.42
C ILE A 64 9.38 -6.71 -0.12
N LEU A 65 9.05 -5.51 0.35
CA LEU A 65 9.57 -4.98 1.61
C LEU A 65 9.16 -5.81 2.82
N ILE A 66 7.90 -6.25 2.89
CA ILE A 66 7.42 -7.16 3.94
C ILE A 66 8.15 -8.51 3.89
N PHE A 67 8.30 -9.10 2.70
CA PHE A 67 9.07 -10.34 2.53
C PHE A 67 10.54 -10.15 2.94
N ALA A 68 11.16 -9.02 2.60
CA ALA A 68 12.52 -8.70 3.00
C ALA A 68 12.66 -8.60 4.52
N ILE A 69 11.73 -7.93 5.21
CA ILE A 69 11.68 -7.89 6.69
C ILE A 69 11.65 -9.31 7.26
N ILE A 70 10.75 -10.16 6.73
CA ILE A 70 10.60 -11.54 7.21
C ILE A 70 11.91 -12.31 7.01
N ILE A 71 12.47 -12.31 5.80
CA ILE A 71 13.70 -13.04 5.48
C ILE A 71 14.87 -12.57 6.35
N LEU A 72 15.06 -11.25 6.49
CA LEU A 72 16.12 -10.65 7.30
C LEU A 72 16.01 -10.98 8.78
N SER A 73 14.82 -11.34 9.27
CA SER A 73 14.60 -11.76 10.66
C SER A 73 14.89 -13.25 10.91
N THR A 74 15.05 -14.06 9.85
CA THR A 74 15.20 -15.52 9.97
C THR A 74 16.66 -15.99 10.04
N SER A 75 16.84 -17.28 10.32
CA SER A 75 18.14 -17.95 10.28
C SER A 75 18.76 -18.07 8.88
N LEU A 76 18.03 -17.71 7.82
CA LEU A 76 18.54 -17.67 6.45
C LEU A 76 19.64 -16.61 6.27
N VAL A 77 19.66 -15.59 7.13
CA VAL A 77 20.62 -14.49 7.08
C VAL A 77 21.71 -14.69 8.16
N PRO A 78 23.00 -14.52 7.82
CA PRO A 78 24.10 -14.61 8.78
C PRO A 78 23.93 -13.63 9.95
N ILE A 79 24.42 -14.00 11.13
CA ILE A 79 24.17 -13.24 12.37
C ILE A 79 24.58 -11.76 12.27
N GLY A 80 25.65 -11.44 11.53
CA GLY A 80 26.12 -10.06 11.36
C GLY A 80 25.21 -9.15 10.52
N TRP A 81 24.25 -9.72 9.78
CA TRP A 81 23.31 -8.99 8.92
C TRP A 81 21.85 -9.24 9.31
N ARG A 82 21.60 -10.06 10.33
CA ARG A 82 20.26 -10.45 10.74
C ARG A 82 19.60 -9.31 11.51
N ILE A 83 18.37 -8.99 11.15
CA ILE A 83 17.54 -7.99 11.82
C ILE A 83 16.47 -8.74 12.61
N ASP A 84 16.82 -9.17 13.82
CA ASP A 84 15.92 -9.94 14.68
C ASP A 84 14.87 -9.05 15.39
N GLY A 85 13.99 -9.68 16.16
CA GLY A 85 12.90 -8.99 16.85
C GLY A 85 13.33 -7.91 17.84
N SER A 86 14.58 -7.91 18.32
CA SER A 86 15.09 -6.81 19.17
C SER A 86 15.23 -5.49 18.40
N SER A 87 15.34 -5.56 17.06
CA SER A 87 15.45 -4.41 16.16
C SER A 87 14.09 -3.79 15.79
N TRP A 88 13.11 -3.86 16.70
CA TRP A 88 11.72 -3.44 16.47
C TRP A 88 11.62 -1.98 16.00
N ALA A 89 12.50 -1.10 16.47
CA ALA A 89 12.48 0.33 16.13
C ALA A 89 12.69 0.58 14.63
N VAL A 90 13.39 -0.32 13.92
CA VAL A 90 13.62 -0.23 12.47
C VAL A 90 12.53 -1.01 11.72
N ILE A 91 12.09 -2.15 12.27
CA ILE A 91 11.07 -3.01 11.65
C ILE A 91 9.71 -2.32 11.64
N PHE A 92 9.29 -1.76 12.78
CA PHE A 92 7.92 -1.31 12.99
C PHE A 92 7.50 -0.18 12.03
N PRO A 93 8.27 0.92 11.85
CA PRO A 93 7.86 1.99 10.94
C PRO A 93 7.75 1.51 9.50
N LEU A 94 8.69 0.68 9.04
CA LEU A 94 8.69 0.16 7.67
C LEU A 94 7.53 -0.82 7.45
N ALA A 95 7.28 -1.72 8.41
CA ALA A 95 6.17 -2.67 8.35
C ALA A 95 4.82 -1.93 8.34
N VAL A 96 4.64 -0.90 9.16
CA VAL A 96 3.42 -0.08 9.19
C VAL A 96 3.20 0.62 7.86
N VAL A 97 4.21 1.33 7.33
CA VAL A 97 4.09 2.05 6.06
C VAL A 97 3.80 1.10 4.90
N ALA A 98 4.52 -0.02 4.79
CA ALA A 98 4.28 -1.01 3.75
C ALA A 98 2.88 -1.65 3.87
N SER A 99 2.44 -1.95 5.09
CA SER A 99 1.09 -2.46 5.33
C SER A 99 0.01 -1.45 4.94
N CYS A 100 0.20 -0.17 5.25
CA CYS A 100 -0.75 0.88 4.84
C CYS A 100 -0.86 0.98 3.31
N HIS A 101 0.22 0.82 2.55
CA HIS A 101 0.16 0.82 1.08
C HIS A 101 -0.62 -0.38 0.52
N ILE A 102 -0.53 -1.55 1.18
CA ILE A 102 -1.29 -2.75 0.81
C ILE A 102 -2.77 -2.59 1.19
N LEU A 103 -3.04 -2.09 2.38
CA LEU A 103 -4.39 -2.01 2.94
C LEU A 103 -5.18 -0.84 2.36
N PHE A 104 -4.54 0.28 2.02
CA PHE A 104 -5.15 1.48 1.47
C PHE A 104 -6.23 1.22 0.39
N PRO A 105 -5.94 0.50 -0.72
CA PRO A 105 -6.93 0.27 -1.75
C PRO A 105 -7.99 -0.79 -1.39
N ILE A 106 -7.79 -1.53 -0.30
CA ILE A 106 -8.66 -2.62 0.17
C ILE A 106 -9.66 -2.07 1.19
N VAL A 107 -9.16 -1.53 2.30
CA VAL A 107 -9.95 -1.09 3.46
C VAL A 107 -10.71 0.21 3.20
N LEU A 108 -10.43 0.90 2.10
CA LEU A 108 -11.16 2.10 1.69
C LEU A 108 -12.10 1.83 0.50
N ASN A 109 -12.18 0.59 0.00
CA ASN A 109 -13.11 0.22 -1.07
C ASN A 109 -14.45 -0.29 -0.49
N PRO A 110 -15.58 0.42 -0.71
CA PRO A 110 -16.87 0.05 -0.12
C PRO A 110 -17.38 -1.32 -0.59
N TRP A 111 -17.11 -1.70 -1.84
CA TRP A 111 -17.55 -2.98 -2.40
C TRP A 111 -16.80 -4.18 -1.81
N LEU A 112 -15.62 -3.94 -1.22
CA LEU A 112 -14.87 -4.97 -0.48
C LEU A 112 -15.28 -5.02 0.99
N MET A 113 -15.60 -3.88 1.60
CA MET A 113 -15.99 -3.80 3.01
C MET A 113 -17.40 -4.34 3.29
N VAL A 114 -18.32 -4.16 2.34
CA VAL A 114 -19.74 -4.54 2.52
C VAL A 114 -20.01 -5.98 2.04
N PHE A 115 -19.00 -6.67 1.47
CA PHE A 115 -19.13 -8.03 0.88
C PHE A 115 -20.39 -8.20 0.01
N SER A 116 -20.73 -7.18 -0.79
CA SER A 116 -21.86 -7.28 -1.71
C SER A 116 -21.49 -8.18 -2.89
N TYR A 117 -22.21 -9.29 -3.05
CA TYR A 117 -22.07 -10.26 -4.14
C TYR A 117 -23.13 -10.06 -5.22
#